data_AF-A0A167BWP5-F1
#
_entry.id   AF-A0A167BWP5-F1
#
_cell.length_a   1.000
_cell.length_b   1.000
_cell.length_c   1.000
_cell.angle_alpha   90.00
_cell.angle_beta   90.00
_cell.angle_gamma   90.00
#
_symmetry.space_group_name_H-M   'P 1'
#
loop_
_entity.id
_entity.type
_entity.pdbx_description
1 polymer ?
#
loop_
_entity_poly.entity_id
_entity_poly.type
_entity_poly.pdbx_seq_one_letter_code
_entity_poly.pdbx_strand_id
1 'polypeptide(L)'
;HVYQWRYYPVVKAIQAMRGVRLLVAAGVVAELGDLTRFDHPRKLMSYLGLVPSEHSSGGKRHIGAITKCGNGRARRLLVEGAHSYRHAANISTELQKRQEGLPKQIVDIAWKAQLRLCKRYKKLINKGKHYNLVVTAIAREMIAYIWAIAKQIVLSPINPKLRLSRVPA
;
A
#
# COMPACT_ATOMS: atom_id res chain seq x y z
N HIS A 1 -12.10 15.19 16.46
CA HIS A 1 -11.47 13.92 16.89
C HIS A 1 -10.61 13.23 15.83
N VAL A 2 -11.05 12.99 14.58
CA VAL A 2 -10.23 12.26 13.57
C VAL A 2 -8.90 12.95 13.22
N TYR A 3 -8.88 14.28 13.15
CA TYR A 3 -7.66 15.07 12.88
C TYR A 3 -6.59 14.97 13.99
N GLN A 4 -6.95 14.52 15.19
CA GLN A 4 -6.02 14.33 16.31
C GLN A 4 -5.32 12.97 16.25
N TRP A 5 -5.74 12.07 15.35
CA TRP A 5 -5.07 10.79 15.20
C TRP A 5 -3.65 11.00 14.66
N ARG A 6 -2.66 10.49 15.40
CA ARG A 6 -1.22 10.55 15.05
C ARG A 6 -0.93 10.23 13.58
N TYR A 7 -1.61 9.23 13.02
CA TYR A 7 -1.36 8.79 11.64
C TYR A 7 -2.24 9.50 10.60
N TYR A 8 -3.10 10.43 11.00
CA TYR A 8 -3.96 11.18 10.08
C TYR A 8 -3.19 11.82 8.91
N PRO A 9 -2.01 12.45 9.11
CA PRO A 9 -1.23 13.00 8.00
C PRO A 9 -0.82 11.95 6.96
N VAL A 10 -0.46 10.73 7.41
CA VAL A 10 -0.13 9.61 6.51
C VAL A 10 -1.38 9.15 5.77
N VAL A 11 -2.51 9.01 6.46
CA VAL A 11 -3.78 8.60 5.85
C VAL A 11 -4.24 9.61 4.79
N LYS A 12 -4.07 10.91 5.05
CA LYS A 12 -4.35 11.96 4.07
C LYS A 12 -3.39 11.87 2.87
N ALA A 13 -2.10 11.67 3.12
CA ALA A 13 -1.08 11.63 2.07
C ALA A 13 -1.25 10.43 1.12
N ILE A 14 -1.47 9.22 1.64
CA ILE A 14 -1.58 8.02 0.81
C ILE A 14 -2.87 8.00 -0.03
N GLN A 15 -3.86 8.82 0.34
CA GLN A 15 -5.05 9.05 -0.49
C GLN A 15 -4.75 9.81 -1.79
N ALA A 16 -3.52 10.31 -2.00
CA ALA A 16 -3.06 10.80 -3.30
C ALA A 16 -3.03 9.69 -4.37
N MET A 17 -2.98 8.42 -3.97
CA MET A 17 -2.95 7.29 -4.89
C MET A 17 -4.34 6.90 -5.40
N ARG A 18 -4.41 6.50 -6.67
CA ARG A 18 -5.59 5.82 -7.22
C ARG A 18 -5.86 4.52 -6.46
N GLY A 19 -7.14 4.22 -6.19
CA GLY A 19 -7.53 2.99 -5.48
C GLY A 19 -7.34 3.03 -3.97
N VAL A 20 -6.62 4.03 -3.44
CA VAL A 20 -6.44 4.23 -2.00
C VAL A 20 -7.35 5.38 -1.56
N ARG A 21 -8.61 5.06 -1.22
CA ARG A 21 -9.56 6.01 -0.61
C ARG A 21 -9.58 5.83 0.91
N LEU A 22 -10.36 6.64 1.62
CA LEU A 22 -10.40 6.68 3.08
C LEU A 22 -10.43 5.30 3.75
N LEU A 23 -11.30 4.38 3.33
CA LEU A 23 -11.40 3.04 3.93
C LEU A 23 -10.12 2.21 3.78
N VAL A 24 -9.53 2.21 2.58
CA VAL A 24 -8.26 1.50 2.32
C VAL A 24 -7.13 2.18 3.08
N ALA A 25 -7.07 3.52 3.04
CA ALA A 25 -6.02 4.30 3.68
C ALA A 25 -6.02 4.15 5.20
N ALA A 26 -7.17 4.42 5.83
CA ALA A 26 -7.34 4.32 7.27
C ALA A 26 -7.19 2.86 7.73
N GLY A 27 -7.77 1.90 7.02
CA GLY A 27 -7.67 0.48 7.37
C GLY A 27 -6.24 -0.05 7.27
N VAL A 28 -5.51 0.24 6.19
CA VAL A 28 -4.10 -0.18 6.06
C VAL A 28 -3.23 0.43 7.16
N VAL A 29 -3.43 1.71 7.47
CA VAL A 29 -2.65 2.39 8.52
C VAL A 29 -3.05 1.92 9.92
N ALA A 30 -4.32 1.61 10.18
CA ALA A 30 -4.76 1.05 11.46
C ALA A 30 -4.19 -0.35 11.70
N GLU A 31 -4.19 -1.19 10.67
CA GLU A 31 -3.71 -2.57 10.73
C GLU A 31 -2.18 -2.68 10.78
N LEU A 32 -1.47 -1.72 10.18
CA LEU A 32 -0.01 -1.76 10.08
C LEU A 32 0.70 -0.76 10.99
N GLY A 33 0.05 0.31 11.44
CA GLY A 33 0.67 1.38 12.22
C GLY A 33 1.74 2.14 11.43
N ASP A 34 2.89 2.37 12.07
CA ASP A 34 3.99 3.10 11.45
C ASP A 34 4.69 2.28 10.36
N LEU A 35 4.50 2.69 9.10
CA LEU A 35 5.13 2.05 7.94
C LEU A 35 6.62 2.38 7.81
N THR A 36 7.10 3.44 8.49
CA THR A 36 8.50 3.85 8.44
C THR A 36 9.42 2.91 9.22
N ARG A 37 8.86 2.03 10.06
CA ARG A 37 9.60 0.96 10.77
C ARG A 37 10.25 -0.05 9.84
N PHE A 38 9.75 -0.16 8.60
CA PHE A 38 10.33 -1.01 7.58
C PHE A 38 11.40 -0.20 6.84
N ASP A 39 12.64 -0.69 6.89
CA ASP A 39 13.80 -0.12 6.19
C ASP A 39 13.67 -0.19 4.65
N HIS A 40 12.99 -1.22 4.15
CA HIS A 40 12.80 -1.46 2.73
C HIS A 40 11.38 -1.97 2.43
N PRO A 41 10.71 -1.48 1.35
CA PRO A 41 9.33 -1.85 1.04
C PRO A 41 9.13 -3.35 0.77
N ARG A 42 10.19 -4.05 0.34
CA ARG A 42 10.17 -5.53 0.20
C ARG A 42 9.87 -6.24 1.52
N LYS A 43 10.36 -5.74 2.66
CA LYS A 43 10.04 -6.33 3.97
C LYS A 43 8.56 -6.16 4.29
N LEU A 44 7.98 -5.00 3.96
CA LEU A 44 6.55 -4.76 4.10
C LEU A 44 5.69 -5.66 3.19
N MET A 45 6.10 -5.87 1.94
CA MET A 45 5.43 -6.82 1.03
C MET A 45 5.44 -8.24 1.60
N SER A 46 6.57 -8.66 2.18
CA SER A 46 6.73 -9.98 2.79
C SER A 46 5.91 -10.11 4.07
N TYR A 47 5.91 -9.08 4.92
CA TYR A 47 5.10 -8.99 6.14
C TYR A 47 3.60 -9.14 5.87
N LEU A 48 3.12 -8.64 4.73
CA LEU A 48 1.73 -8.78 4.30
C LEU A 48 1.43 -10.10 3.58
N GLY A 49 2.43 -10.96 3.41
CA GLY A 49 2.30 -12.23 2.68
C GLY A 49 1.89 -12.05 1.22
N LEU A 50 2.26 -10.92 0.61
CA LEU A 50 2.00 -10.60 -0.80
C LEU A 50 3.13 -11.08 -1.72
N VAL A 51 4.20 -11.63 -1.16
CA VAL A 51 5.33 -12.20 -1.91
C VAL A 51 5.06 -13.67 -2.25
N PRO A 52 5.48 -14.15 -3.44
CA PRO A 52 5.49 -15.58 -3.76
C PRO A 52 6.33 -16.37 -2.76
N SER A 53 5.88 -17.57 -2.41
CA SER A 53 6.68 -18.57 -1.69
C SER A 53 7.78 -19.11 -2.60
N GLU A 54 8.95 -19.36 -2.04
CA GLU A 54 10.09 -19.92 -2.78
C GLU A 54 10.53 -21.23 -2.11
N HIS A 55 10.61 -22.31 -2.89
CA HIS A 55 11.21 -23.57 -2.48
C HIS A 55 12.37 -23.86 -3.42
N SER A 56 13.58 -23.88 -2.87
CA SER A 56 14.80 -24.06 -3.64
C SER A 56 15.62 -25.19 -3.02
N SER A 57 16.00 -26.19 -3.82
CA SER A 57 16.86 -27.30 -3.39
C SER A 57 17.75 -27.74 -4.55
N GLY A 58 19.01 -28.08 -4.29
CA GLY A 58 19.93 -28.67 -5.27
C GLY A 58 19.97 -27.97 -6.64
N GLY A 59 20.03 -26.63 -6.67
CA GLY A 59 20.08 -25.84 -7.91
C GLY A 59 18.74 -25.65 -8.65
N LYS A 60 17.65 -26.28 -8.20
CA LYS A 60 16.30 -26.05 -8.74
C LYS A 60 15.58 -25.01 -7.90
N ARG A 61 15.00 -24.01 -8.56
CA ARG A 61 14.20 -22.94 -7.94
C ARG A 61 12.73 -23.08 -8.33
N HIS A 62 11.86 -23.25 -7.34
CA HIS A 62 10.42 -23.30 -7.53
C HIS A 62 9.72 -22.10 -6.86
N ILE A 63 9.02 -21.30 -7.67
CA ILE A 63 8.23 -20.15 -7.19
C ILE A 63 6.75 -20.56 -7.15
N GLY A 64 6.17 -20.56 -5.95
CA GLY A 64 4.79 -20.95 -5.67
C GLY A 64 3.81 -19.79 -5.52
N ALA A 65 2.68 -20.07 -4.86
CA ALA A 65 1.65 -19.07 -4.55
C ALA A 65 2.16 -17.99 -3.58
N ILE A 66 1.39 -16.93 -3.36
CA ILE A 66 1.72 -15.99 -2.28
C ILE A 66 1.72 -16.70 -0.91
N THR A 67 2.61 -16.29 -0.01
CA THR A 67 2.74 -16.95 1.30
C THR A 67 1.47 -16.80 2.16
N LYS A 68 0.68 -15.73 1.96
CA LYS A 68 -0.51 -15.37 2.75
C LYS A 68 -0.25 -15.18 4.26
N CYS A 69 1.00 -15.30 4.72
CA CYS A 69 1.42 -15.01 6.08
C CYS A 69 1.14 -13.53 6.43
N GLY A 70 0.91 -13.25 7.72
CA GLY A 70 0.68 -11.90 8.21
C GLY A 70 -0.76 -11.39 8.03
N ASN A 71 -0.91 -10.06 7.95
CA ASN A 71 -2.22 -9.42 8.13
C ASN A 71 -3.16 -9.58 6.91
N GLY A 72 -4.16 -10.47 7.06
CA GLY A 72 -5.15 -10.73 6.02
C GLY A 72 -6.10 -9.57 5.71
N ARG A 73 -6.41 -8.73 6.70
CA ARG A 73 -7.29 -7.55 6.53
C ARG A 73 -6.60 -6.48 5.68
N ALA A 74 -5.37 -6.12 6.04
CA ALA A 74 -4.56 -5.19 5.27
C ALA A 74 -4.35 -5.69 3.83
N ARG A 75 -4.06 -6.99 3.66
CA ARG A 75 -3.94 -7.61 2.34
C ARG A 75 -5.23 -7.49 1.51
N ARG A 76 -6.40 -7.74 2.10
CA ARG A 76 -7.70 -7.59 1.42
C ARG A 76 -7.90 -6.15 0.96
N LEU A 77 -7.69 -5.16 1.83
CA LEU A 77 -7.82 -3.74 1.49
C LEU A 77 -6.91 -3.33 0.31
N LEU A 78 -5.68 -3.87 0.27
CA LEU A 78 -4.76 -3.61 -0.83
C LEU A 78 -5.21 -4.26 -2.14
N VAL A 79 -5.79 -5.46 -2.08
CA VAL A 79 -6.38 -6.13 -3.26
C VAL A 79 -7.56 -5.33 -3.79
N GLU A 80 -8.45 -4.83 -2.92
CA GLU A 80 -9.56 -3.97 -3.32
C GLU A 80 -9.09 -2.70 -4.05
N GLY A 81 -8.09 -2.00 -3.49
CA GLY A 81 -7.51 -0.82 -4.13
C GLY A 81 -6.81 -1.13 -5.46
N ALA A 82 -6.18 -2.30 -5.57
CA ALA A 82 -5.45 -2.72 -6.75
C ALA A 82 -6.32 -2.90 -8.00
N HIS A 83 -7.61 -3.25 -7.84
CA HIS A 83 -8.55 -3.36 -8.97
C HIS A 83 -8.67 -2.08 -9.80
N SER A 84 -8.47 -0.92 -9.17
CA SER A 84 -8.58 0.37 -9.86
C SER A 84 -7.55 0.55 -10.99
N TYR A 85 -6.41 -0.13 -10.95
CA TYR A 85 -5.33 -0.01 -11.94
C TYR A 85 -5.57 -0.79 -13.23
N ARG A 86 -6.71 -1.48 -13.37
CA ARG A 86 -7.12 -2.10 -14.64
C ARG A 86 -7.38 -1.07 -15.76
N HIS A 87 -7.72 0.15 -15.37
CA HIS A 87 -8.05 1.23 -16.29
C HIS A 87 -6.79 2.04 -16.67
N ALA A 88 -6.86 2.84 -17.74
CA ALA A 88 -5.79 3.74 -18.12
C ALA A 88 -5.44 4.73 -17.01
N ALA A 89 -4.18 5.19 -16.98
CA ALA A 89 -3.74 6.24 -16.06
C ALA A 89 -4.44 7.55 -16.43
N ASN A 90 -5.11 8.17 -15.45
CA ASN A 90 -5.87 9.40 -15.59
C ASN A 90 -6.07 10.01 -14.19
N ILE A 91 -6.07 11.34 -14.08
CA ILE A 91 -6.43 12.07 -12.87
C ILE A 91 -7.91 12.46 -12.98
N SER A 92 -8.77 11.69 -12.32
CA SER A 92 -10.19 12.07 -12.17
C SER A 92 -10.34 13.28 -11.26
N THR A 93 -11.43 14.05 -11.39
CA THR A 93 -11.76 15.19 -10.52
C THR A 93 -11.68 14.85 -9.04
N GLU A 94 -12.17 13.68 -8.61
CA GLU A 94 -12.08 13.26 -7.21
C GLU A 94 -10.65 12.93 -6.77
N LEU A 95 -9.81 12.43 -7.67
CA LEU A 95 -8.39 12.20 -7.36
C LEU A 95 -7.65 13.52 -7.23
N GLN A 96 -7.96 14.50 -8.09
CA GLN A 96 -7.42 15.85 -8.01
C GLN A 96 -7.76 16.50 -6.67
N LYS A 97 -9.03 16.47 -6.25
CA LYS A 97 -9.47 16.98 -4.93
C LYS A 97 -8.71 16.36 -3.74
N ARG A 98 -8.37 15.07 -3.83
CA ARG A 98 -7.56 14.40 -2.79
C ARG A 98 -6.09 14.79 -2.82
N GLN A 99 -5.59 15.25 -3.96
CA GLN A 99 -4.22 15.72 -4.14
C GLN A 99 -4.05 17.20 -3.78
N GLU A 100 -5.14 17.98 -3.76
CA GLU A 100 -5.14 19.37 -3.36
C GLU A 100 -4.54 19.57 -1.96
N GLY A 101 -3.61 20.52 -1.85
CA GLY A 101 -2.90 20.83 -0.61
C GLY A 101 -1.90 19.77 -0.14
N LEU A 102 -1.62 18.73 -0.93
CA LEU A 102 -0.52 17.81 -0.66
C LEU A 102 0.80 18.34 -1.27
N PRO A 103 1.96 18.08 -0.62
CA PRO A 103 3.25 18.39 -1.19
C PRO A 103 3.44 17.76 -2.57
N LYS A 104 4.07 18.51 -3.49
CA LYS A 104 4.33 18.07 -4.87
C LYS A 104 5.02 16.70 -4.94
N GLN A 105 5.99 16.46 -4.05
CA GLN A 105 6.71 15.18 -3.98
C GLN A 105 5.78 13.97 -3.76
N ILE A 106 4.72 14.12 -2.95
CA ILE A 106 3.75 13.05 -2.69
C ILE A 106 2.89 12.79 -3.93
N VAL A 107 2.44 13.87 -4.59
CA VAL A 107 1.67 13.80 -5.84
C VAL A 107 2.49 13.14 -6.94
N ASP A 108 3.78 13.49 -7.07
CA ASP A 108 4.69 12.93 -8.06
C ASP A 108 4.91 11.42 -7.82
N ILE A 109 5.08 10.99 -6.56
CA ILE A 109 5.18 9.56 -6.22
C ILE A 109 3.88 8.82 -6.57
N ALA A 110 2.72 9.41 -6.24
CA ALA A 110 1.42 8.82 -6.54
C ALA A 110 1.16 8.70 -8.06
N TRP A 111 1.56 9.72 -8.82
CA TRP A 111 1.47 9.69 -10.28
C TRP A 111 2.39 8.64 -10.90
N LYS A 112 3.64 8.56 -10.43
CA LYS A 112 4.59 7.51 -10.81
C LYS A 112 4.04 6.12 -10.51
N ALA A 113 3.40 5.95 -9.35
CA ALA A 113 2.72 4.71 -8.97
C ALA A 113 1.63 4.36 -9.99
N GLN A 114 0.77 5.31 -10.33
CA GLN A 114 -0.33 5.07 -11.26
C GLN A 114 0.15 4.68 -12.65
N LEU A 115 1.11 5.41 -13.23
CA LEU A 115 1.70 5.08 -14.52
C LEU A 115 2.28 3.65 -14.53
N ARG A 116 3.04 3.31 -13.49
CA ARG A 116 3.69 2.00 -13.36
C ARG A 116 2.69 0.86 -13.17
N LEU A 117 1.74 1.01 -12.26
CA LEU A 117 0.78 -0.03 -11.91
C LEU A 117 -0.21 -0.29 -13.05
N CYS A 118 -0.72 0.74 -13.73
CA CYS A 118 -1.55 0.57 -14.92
C CYS A 118 -0.77 -0.12 -16.06
N LYS A 119 0.48 0.29 -16.31
CA LYS A 119 1.34 -0.35 -17.34
C LYS A 119 1.60 -1.82 -17.00
N ARG A 120 1.89 -2.13 -15.73
CA ARG A 120 2.14 -3.49 -15.27
C ARG A 120 0.89 -4.36 -15.38
N TYR A 121 -0.27 -3.84 -15.01
CA TYR A 121 -1.54 -4.56 -15.14
C TYR A 121 -1.75 -5.00 -16.59
N LYS A 122 -1.69 -4.05 -17.52
CA LYS A 122 -1.84 -4.32 -18.97
C LYS A 122 -0.81 -5.34 -19.46
N LYS A 123 0.47 -5.18 -19.08
CA LYS A 123 1.54 -6.11 -19.45
C LYS A 123 1.27 -7.55 -18.98
N LEU A 124 0.73 -7.73 -17.78
CA LEU A 124 0.47 -9.07 -17.24
C LEU A 124 -0.78 -9.71 -17.87
N ILE A 125 -1.83 -8.93 -18.09
CA ILE A 125 -3.04 -9.39 -18.79
C ILE A 125 -2.71 -9.78 -20.23
N ASN A 126 -1.94 -8.96 -20.96
CA ASN A 126 -1.52 -9.28 -22.34
C ASN A 126 -0.61 -10.52 -22.42
N LYS A 127 0.01 -10.93 -21.31
CA LYS A 127 0.77 -12.18 -21.19
C LYS A 127 -0.12 -13.39 -20.83
N GLY A 128 -1.44 -13.24 -20.83
CA GLY A 128 -2.39 -14.29 -20.48
C GLY A 128 -2.37 -14.70 -19.00
N LYS A 129 -1.84 -13.85 -18.10
CA LYS A 129 -1.83 -14.19 -16.67
C LYS A 129 -3.24 -14.10 -16.09
N HIS A 130 -3.58 -15.07 -15.25
CA HIS A 130 -4.87 -15.10 -14.57
C HIS A 130 -5.13 -13.81 -13.78
N TYR A 131 -6.36 -13.29 -13.85
CA TYR A 131 -6.75 -12.01 -13.28
C TYR A 131 -6.34 -11.83 -11.81
N ASN A 132 -6.61 -12.84 -10.96
CA ASN A 132 -6.27 -12.78 -9.54
C ASN A 132 -4.76 -12.67 -9.30
N LEU A 133 -3.93 -13.30 -10.14
CA LEU A 133 -2.47 -13.18 -10.06
C LEU A 133 -2.02 -11.76 -10.43
N VAL A 134 -2.65 -11.16 -11.44
CA VAL A 134 -2.38 -9.78 -11.83
C VAL A 134 -2.74 -8.82 -10.70
N VAL A 135 -3.95 -8.89 -10.17
CA VAL A 135 -4.41 -8.01 -9.08
C VAL A 135 -3.52 -8.15 -7.84
N THR A 136 -3.16 -9.38 -7.46
CA THR A 136 -2.25 -9.63 -6.34
C THR A 136 -0.86 -9.03 -6.58
N ALA A 137 -0.33 -9.14 -7.80
CA ALA A 137 0.96 -8.54 -8.17
C ALA A 137 0.92 -7.00 -8.14
N ILE A 138 -0.22 -6.40 -8.51
CA ILE A 138 -0.45 -4.95 -8.40
C ILE A 138 -0.55 -4.53 -6.93
N ALA A 139 -1.31 -5.24 -6.09
CA ALA A 139 -1.42 -4.98 -4.66
C ALA A 139 -0.05 -5.02 -3.96
N ARG A 140 0.79 -6.03 -4.31
CA ARG A 140 2.17 -6.15 -3.82
C ARG A 140 3.02 -4.93 -4.17
N GLU A 141 2.89 -4.39 -5.37
CA GLU A 141 3.68 -3.21 -5.76
C GLU A 141 3.06 -1.90 -5.24
N MET A 142 1.74 -1.84 -5.09
CA MET A 142 1.02 -0.71 -4.52
C MET A 142 1.49 -0.37 -3.11
N ILE A 143 1.70 -1.38 -2.25
CA ILE A 143 2.18 -1.13 -0.87
C ILE A 143 3.59 -0.52 -0.83
N ALA A 144 4.43 -0.73 -1.84
CA ALA A 144 5.72 -0.03 -1.92
C ALA A 144 5.57 1.47 -2.09
N TYR A 145 4.60 1.89 -2.92
CA TYR A 145 4.33 3.30 -3.13
C TYR A 145 3.66 3.94 -1.92
N ILE A 146 2.75 3.22 -1.24
CA ILE A 146 2.19 3.64 0.04
C ILE A 146 3.31 3.85 1.07
N TRP A 147 4.26 2.92 1.16
CA TRP A 147 5.45 3.07 2.02
C TRP A 147 6.32 4.27 1.62
N ALA A 148 6.55 4.48 0.33
CA ALA A 148 7.36 5.59 -0.15
C ALA A 148 6.72 6.95 0.18
N ILE A 149 5.40 7.07 0.07
CA ILE A 149 4.63 8.26 0.48
C ILE A 149 4.69 8.43 2.00
N ALA A 150 4.48 7.36 2.76
CA ALA A 150 4.51 7.42 4.22
C ALA A 150 5.87 7.90 4.76
N LYS A 151 6.98 7.56 4.09
CA LYS A 151 8.33 8.05 4.44
C LYS A 151 8.52 9.56 4.24
N GLN A 152 7.69 10.22 3.43
CA GLN A 152 7.73 11.68 3.25
C GLN A 152 7.02 12.43 4.37
N ILE A 153 6.29 11.73 5.24
CA ILE A 153 5.51 12.33 6.32
C ILE A 153 6.23 12.14 7.64
N VAL A 154 6.51 13.26 8.32
CA VAL A 154 7.03 13.24 9.68
C VAL A 154 5.87 13.01 10.65
N LEU A 155 5.92 11.91 11.38
CA LEU A 155 4.99 11.63 12.47
C LEU A 155 5.49 12.31 13.74
N SER A 156 4.59 12.93 14.52
CA SER A 156 4.91 13.42 15.86
C SER A 156 5.54 12.30 16.70
N PRO A 157 6.51 12.49 17.59
CA PRO A 157 7.08 11.41 18.41
C PRO A 157 6.04 10.81 19.38
N ILE A 158 6.18 9.54 19.77
CA ILE A 158 5.35 8.94 20.84
C ILE A 158 6.00 9.34 22.16
N ASN A 159 5.26 9.97 23.07
CA ASN A 159 5.70 10.09 24.45
C ASN A 159 5.23 8.86 25.24
N PRO A 160 6.12 7.93 25.64
CA PRO A 160 5.72 6.71 26.35
C PRO A 160 5.07 7.01 27.70
N LYS A 161 5.40 8.14 28.34
CA LYS A 161 4.82 8.55 29.63
C LYS A 161 3.34 8.91 29.53
N LEU A 162 2.87 9.27 28.32
CA LEU A 162 1.49 9.62 28.03
C LEU A 162 0.70 8.45 27.42
N ARG A 163 1.29 7.25 27.29
CA ARG A 163 0.51 6.06 26.90
C ARG A 163 -0.43 5.71 28.04
N LEU A 164 -1.73 5.89 27.82
CA LEU A 164 -2.76 5.22 28.61
C LEU A 164 -2.46 3.72 28.56
N SER A 165 -2.12 3.17 29.72
CA SER A 165 -1.51 1.84 29.85
C SER A 165 -2.46 0.70 29.48
N ARG A 166 -3.76 0.96 29.38
CA ARG A 166 -4.82 0.06 28.87
C ARG A 166 -6.02 0.91 28.46
N VAL A 167 -6.57 0.67 27.26
CA VAL A 167 -7.99 0.96 27.00
C VAL A 167 -8.73 -0.22 27.64
N PRO A 168 -9.60 -0.02 28.64
CA PRO A 168 -10.43 -1.11 29.14
C PRO A 168 -11.25 -1.68 27.98
N ALA A 169 -11.28 -3.02 27.90
CA ALA A 169 -12.04 -3.76 26.90
C ALA A 169 -13.54 -3.45 26.96
#